data_AF-A0A4Q9KJC3-F1
#
_entry.id   AF-A0A4Q9KJC3-F1
#
_cell.length_a   1.000
_cell.length_b   1.000
_cell.length_c   1.000
_cell.angle_alpha   90.00
_cell.angle_beta   90.00
_cell.angle_gamma   90.00
#
_symmetry.space_group_name_H-M   'P 1'
#
loop_
_entity.id
_entity.type
_entity.pdbx_description
1 polymer ?
#
loop_
_entity_poly.entity_id
_entity_poly.type
_entity_poly.pdbx_seq_one_letter_code
_entity_poly.pdbx_strand_id
1 'polypeptide(L)'
;MGGAGVRRDSTRGVRSGSPAGRSRPLVAVDAGTAERPGLPALLDRAGPPGHLAAVAAAVARSQGPVRVAVDPGLVAADDAADAVGRPDRHPAVPERASAAAAASGSYVGVRQRQRLAATGVELGVAVDGVRFTGLPLDVADRDPLGRTDDAEPTVISLVATDLDGTLLGSDGTIPPANVAALREAHAAGVAIVVATGRPTRWLACLEPIADLHPHVIASNGAVLYDLAADRVLAAAAFDQASVAELSASVKGALPHVRFGLERGDLFGTEPDSPSDHAFFPGVLQLPLAELISHISPVVKLLAYSRDLDCDALAGQIARVVADRAVVTTSLVHDHFGMAELSVPGVTKAQALAALCADLGVAASDVVAFGDMPNDADMLGWAGHGYVMGGGHPSLLDRFPRAGSADAGGVGSVLRRLLADA
;
A
#
# COMPACT_ATOMS: atom_id res chain seq x y z
N MET A 1 41.32 55.78 -3.96
CA MET A 1 42.54 56.00 -4.77
C MET A 1 43.52 54.91 -4.38
N GLY A 2 44.08 54.03 -5.21
CA GLY A 2 44.23 53.97 -6.66
C GLY A 2 45.61 53.36 -6.95
N GLY A 3 45.69 52.37 -7.85
CA GLY A 3 46.93 51.75 -8.37
C GLY A 3 47.07 50.27 -7.95
N ALA A 4 46.74 49.23 -8.72
CA ALA A 4 46.88 48.89 -10.15
C ALA A 4 48.32 48.58 -10.62
N GLY A 5 48.52 47.39 -11.20
CA GLY A 5 49.77 46.95 -11.87
C GLY A 5 50.01 45.43 -11.80
N VAL A 6 49.24 44.56 -12.46
CA VAL A 6 49.41 44.03 -13.85
C VAL A 6 50.27 42.75 -13.97
N ARG A 7 49.53 41.66 -14.26
CA ARG A 7 49.75 40.48 -15.12
C ARG A 7 51.14 40.21 -15.74
N ARG A 8 51.54 38.93 -15.69
CA ARG A 8 52.05 38.18 -16.86
C ARG A 8 51.50 36.75 -16.89
N ASP A 9 51.19 36.34 -18.10
CA ASP A 9 50.56 35.10 -18.56
C ASP A 9 51.66 34.10 -19.02
N SER A 10 51.43 32.79 -18.85
CA SER A 10 51.97 31.74 -19.74
C SER A 10 51.44 30.34 -19.39
N THR A 11 50.37 29.95 -20.10
CA THR A 11 50.17 28.66 -20.81
C THR A 11 50.49 27.29 -20.19
N ARG A 12 49.42 26.46 -20.20
CA ARG A 12 49.29 25.01 -20.53
C ARG A 12 49.68 23.94 -19.50
N GLY A 13 48.68 23.11 -19.16
CA GLY A 13 48.87 21.74 -18.70
C GLY A 13 47.64 21.13 -18.02
N VAL A 14 46.64 20.71 -18.79
CA VAL A 14 45.49 19.90 -18.32
C VAL A 14 46.01 18.55 -17.81
N ARG A 15 45.68 18.18 -16.56
CA ARG A 15 45.69 16.79 -16.09
C ARG A 15 44.38 16.48 -15.37
N SER A 16 43.61 15.62 -16.02
CA SER A 16 42.45 14.91 -15.50
C SER A 16 42.86 13.93 -14.39
N GLY A 17 42.18 13.98 -13.24
CA GLY A 17 42.29 13.00 -12.17
C GLY A 17 40.92 12.73 -11.55
N SER A 18 40.23 11.68 -12.02
CA SER A 18 39.12 11.05 -11.30
C SER A 18 39.64 10.36 -10.04
N PRO A 19 38.92 10.40 -8.91
CA PRO A 19 39.14 9.45 -7.84
C PRO A 19 38.47 8.12 -8.22
N ALA A 20 39.28 7.13 -8.60
CA ALA A 20 38.86 5.76 -8.80
C ALA A 20 38.30 5.19 -7.49
N GLY A 21 36.98 4.94 -7.46
CA GLY A 21 36.33 4.16 -6.43
C GLY A 21 36.85 2.72 -6.45
N ARG A 22 37.33 2.23 -5.31
CA ARG A 22 37.73 0.84 -5.13
C ARG A 22 36.48 -0.05 -5.22
N SER A 23 36.32 -0.78 -6.31
CA SER A 23 35.35 -1.88 -6.42
C SER A 23 35.81 -3.08 -5.58
N ARG A 24 34.97 -3.51 -4.63
CA ARG A 24 35.12 -4.79 -3.94
C ARG A 24 34.57 -5.93 -4.82
N PRO A 25 35.06 -7.18 -4.68
CA PRO A 25 34.71 -8.24 -5.62
C PRO A 25 33.27 -8.72 -5.42
N LEU A 26 32.54 -8.82 -6.53
CA LEU A 26 31.32 -9.62 -6.64
C LEU A 26 31.67 -11.10 -6.48
N VAL A 27 30.99 -11.80 -5.57
CA VAL A 27 31.04 -13.27 -5.54
C VAL A 27 30.17 -13.77 -6.69
N ALA A 28 30.80 -14.21 -7.78
CA ALA A 28 30.12 -14.82 -8.90
C ALA A 28 29.84 -16.30 -8.58
N VAL A 29 28.57 -16.70 -8.55
CA VAL A 29 28.19 -18.11 -8.62
C VAL A 29 27.97 -18.44 -10.09
N ASP A 30 28.82 -19.28 -10.66
CA ASP A 30 28.72 -19.72 -12.05
C ASP A 30 27.72 -20.88 -12.14
N ALA A 31 26.49 -20.58 -12.56
CA ALA A 31 25.51 -21.60 -12.90
C ALA A 31 25.70 -21.97 -14.38
N GLY A 32 26.57 -22.94 -14.62
CA GLY A 32 26.84 -23.51 -15.93
C GLY A 32 25.57 -23.98 -16.66
N THR A 33 25.64 -23.88 -17.99
CA THR A 33 24.61 -24.25 -18.96
C THR A 33 24.18 -25.71 -18.83
N ALA A 34 23.05 -25.96 -18.17
CA ALA A 34 22.21 -27.13 -18.37
C ALA A 34 20.80 -26.76 -17.92
N GLU A 35 19.80 -27.36 -18.57
CA GLU A 35 18.36 -27.16 -18.40
C GLU A 35 17.96 -26.83 -16.95
N ARG A 36 17.03 -25.88 -16.76
CA ARG A 36 16.69 -25.31 -15.45
C ARG A 36 15.40 -25.89 -14.86
N PRO A 37 15.38 -27.11 -14.27
CA PRO A 37 14.32 -27.48 -13.34
C PRO A 37 14.55 -26.72 -12.03
N GLY A 38 13.71 -25.73 -11.74
CA GLY A 38 13.78 -24.95 -10.50
C GLY A 38 13.56 -23.44 -10.65
N LEU A 39 13.66 -22.90 -11.86
CA LEU A 39 13.35 -21.48 -12.11
C LEU A 39 11.86 -21.14 -11.85
N PRO A 40 10.88 -22.01 -12.21
CA PRO A 40 9.47 -21.75 -11.87
C PRO A 40 9.23 -21.70 -10.36
N ALA A 41 9.89 -22.58 -9.59
CA ALA A 41 9.74 -22.62 -8.13
C ALA A 41 10.38 -21.42 -7.40
N LEU A 42 11.36 -20.77 -8.04
CA LEU A 42 12.01 -19.55 -7.53
C LEU A 42 11.19 -18.29 -7.87
N LEU A 43 10.40 -18.33 -8.94
CA LEU A 43 9.53 -17.25 -9.40
C LEU A 43 8.16 -17.26 -8.70
N ASP A 44 7.62 -18.43 -8.34
CA ASP A 44 6.40 -18.54 -7.54
C ASP A 44 6.52 -17.95 -6.11
N ARG A 45 7.74 -17.63 -5.66
CA ARG A 45 8.04 -17.16 -4.30
C ARG A 45 8.44 -15.68 -4.22
N ALA A 46 8.23 -14.90 -5.28
CA ALA A 46 8.66 -13.50 -5.33
C ALA A 46 7.57 -12.55 -5.86
N GLY A 47 6.69 -12.08 -4.97
CA GLY A 47 5.88 -10.87 -5.18
C GLY A 47 4.74 -10.93 -6.22
N PRO A 48 4.00 -9.82 -6.42
CA PRO A 48 2.76 -9.82 -7.19
C PRO A 48 2.95 -10.09 -8.70
N PRO A 49 1.94 -10.67 -9.38
CA PRO A 49 2.07 -11.30 -10.71
C PRO A 49 2.65 -10.42 -11.83
N GLY A 50 2.46 -9.10 -11.77
CA GLY A 50 2.91 -8.16 -12.80
C GLY A 50 4.43 -7.95 -12.86
N HIS A 51 5.11 -7.96 -11.72
CA HIS A 51 6.57 -7.82 -11.66
C HIS A 51 7.29 -9.11 -12.10
N LEU A 52 6.70 -10.26 -11.79
CA LEU A 52 7.16 -11.57 -12.24
C LEU A 52 7.07 -11.73 -13.75
N ALA A 53 6.01 -11.23 -14.39
CA ALA A 53 5.88 -11.23 -15.84
C ALA A 53 6.98 -10.37 -16.52
N ALA A 54 7.36 -9.24 -15.93
CA ALA A 54 8.41 -8.38 -16.44
C ALA A 54 9.82 -9.03 -16.34
N VAL A 55 10.12 -9.66 -15.19
CA VAL A 55 11.37 -10.40 -14.98
C VAL A 55 11.43 -11.65 -15.87
N ALA A 56 10.34 -12.43 -15.95
CA ALA A 56 10.25 -13.60 -16.82
C ALA A 56 10.38 -13.22 -18.31
N ALA A 57 9.76 -12.12 -18.75
CA ALA A 57 9.90 -11.61 -20.11
C ALA A 57 11.31 -11.06 -20.40
N ALA A 58 11.99 -10.47 -19.42
CA ALA A 58 13.38 -10.02 -19.57
C ALA A 58 14.35 -11.22 -19.66
N VAL A 59 14.15 -12.24 -18.83
CA VAL A 59 14.94 -13.50 -18.87
C VAL A 59 14.68 -14.28 -20.16
N ALA A 60 13.43 -14.34 -20.64
CA ALA A 60 13.07 -15.01 -21.89
C ALA A 60 13.62 -14.30 -23.15
N ARG A 61 13.94 -13.00 -23.06
CA ARG A 61 14.51 -12.20 -24.16
C ARG A 61 16.04 -12.12 -24.13
N SER A 62 16.70 -12.53 -23.04
CA SER A 62 18.16 -12.50 -22.94
C SER A 62 18.78 -13.69 -23.69
N GLN A 63 19.74 -13.41 -24.58
CA GLN A 63 20.48 -14.43 -25.33
C GLN A 63 21.78 -14.87 -24.62
N GLY A 64 21.96 -14.51 -23.34
CA GLY A 64 23.16 -14.79 -22.55
C GLY A 64 22.88 -15.24 -21.11
N PRO A 65 23.94 -15.59 -20.34
CA PRO A 65 23.79 -16.06 -18.96
C PRO A 65 23.29 -14.95 -18.02
N VAL A 66 22.13 -15.17 -17.41
CA VAL A 66 21.56 -14.28 -16.38
C VAL A 66 22.30 -14.46 -15.05
N ARG A 67 22.83 -13.37 -14.48
CA ARG A 67 23.53 -13.35 -13.18
C ARG A 67 22.69 -12.61 -12.14
N VAL A 68 22.33 -13.30 -11.07
CA VAL A 68 21.65 -12.70 -9.91
C VAL A 68 22.72 -12.38 -8.86
N ALA A 69 22.77 -11.14 -8.38
CA ALA A 69 23.73 -10.72 -7.36
C ALA A 69 23.01 -10.00 -6.23
N VAL A 70 23.16 -10.49 -5.01
CA VAL A 70 22.69 -9.81 -3.80
C VAL A 70 23.84 -8.92 -3.31
N ASP A 71 23.63 -7.61 -3.24
CA ASP A 71 24.64 -6.65 -2.74
C ASP A 71 24.67 -6.67 -1.20
N PRO A 72 25.72 -7.18 -0.55
CA PRO A 72 25.79 -7.21 0.91
C PRO A 72 26.10 -5.83 1.51
N GLY A 73 26.36 -4.80 0.69
CA GLY A 73 26.80 -3.47 1.09
C GLY A 73 25.69 -2.47 1.44
N LEU A 74 24.42 -2.85 1.36
CA LEU A 74 23.28 -2.01 1.75
C LEU A 74 22.83 -2.19 3.21
N VAL A 75 23.69 -2.76 4.05
CA VAL A 75 23.50 -2.85 5.50
C VAL A 75 24.69 -2.19 6.21
N ALA A 76 24.54 -0.89 6.51
CA ALA A 76 25.35 -0.16 7.48
C ALA A 76 24.59 1.14 7.83
N ALA A 77 24.43 1.59 9.06
CA ALA A 77 24.78 1.10 10.39
C ALA A 77 23.93 1.92 11.38
N ASP A 78 23.52 1.33 12.50
CA ASP A 78 23.27 2.12 13.71
C ASP A 78 23.71 1.30 14.93
N ASP A 79 24.30 2.03 15.87
CA ASP A 79 25.29 1.59 16.85
C ASP A 79 24.81 0.59 17.91
N ALA A 80 25.65 -0.42 18.20
CA ALA A 80 25.66 -1.11 19.48
C ALA A 80 27.06 -1.68 19.78
N ALA A 81 28.04 -0.79 19.93
CA ALA A 81 29.26 -1.09 20.66
C ALA A 81 29.02 -0.75 22.14
N ASP A 82 28.65 -1.76 22.94
CA ASP A 82 29.09 -1.95 24.34
C ASP A 82 28.21 -3.00 25.03
N ALA A 83 28.60 -4.27 24.91
CA ALA A 83 28.33 -5.31 25.92
C ALA A 83 29.09 -6.59 25.57
N VAL A 84 30.37 -6.66 25.92
CA VAL A 84 31.13 -7.93 25.95
C VAL A 84 31.60 -8.20 27.38
N GLY A 85 31.18 -9.36 27.90
CA GLY A 85 31.78 -10.04 29.05
C GLY A 85 30.68 -10.72 29.88
N ARG A 86 30.62 -12.05 30.05
CA ARG A 86 31.61 -13.12 29.98
C ARG A 86 30.89 -14.48 29.79
N PRO A 87 31.62 -15.54 29.41
CA PRO A 87 31.08 -16.86 29.09
C PRO A 87 31.09 -17.81 30.29
N ASP A 88 30.12 -18.73 30.38
CA ASP A 88 30.31 -19.97 31.15
C ASP A 88 29.34 -21.11 30.76
N ARG A 89 29.95 -22.24 30.36
CA ARG A 89 29.58 -23.67 30.59
C ARG A 89 28.50 -24.40 29.74
N HIS A 90 29.01 -25.15 28.72
CA HIS A 90 28.84 -26.59 28.33
C HIS A 90 27.63 -27.45 28.81
N PRO A 91 27.31 -28.66 28.23
CA PRO A 91 27.78 -29.34 27.00
C PRO A 91 26.66 -30.04 26.13
N ALA A 92 27.08 -30.61 24.99
CA ALA A 92 26.49 -31.75 24.23
C ALA A 92 25.90 -31.47 22.83
N VAL A 93 26.74 -31.60 21.80
CA VAL A 93 26.34 -32.13 20.48
C VAL A 93 27.39 -33.17 20.05
N PRO A 94 27.01 -34.40 19.65
CA PRO A 94 27.96 -35.42 19.18
C PRO A 94 28.55 -35.07 17.81
N GLU A 95 29.87 -35.23 17.69
CA GLU A 95 30.61 -35.31 16.43
C GLU A 95 30.19 -36.56 15.64
N ARG A 96 29.29 -36.42 14.67
CA ARG A 96 29.18 -37.23 13.43
C ARG A 96 27.98 -36.78 12.59
N ALA A 97 28.07 -35.56 12.06
CA ALA A 97 27.27 -35.12 10.91
C ALA A 97 28.06 -34.09 10.06
N SER A 98 29.40 -34.15 10.09
CA SER A 98 30.30 -33.19 9.44
C SER A 98 30.91 -33.71 8.12
N ALA A 99 30.34 -34.73 7.48
CA ALA A 99 30.90 -35.25 6.22
C ALA A 99 29.89 -35.41 5.06
N ALA A 100 28.66 -34.89 5.20
CA ALA A 100 27.69 -34.83 4.10
C ALA A 100 27.03 -33.45 3.92
N ALA A 101 27.51 -32.42 4.62
CA ALA A 101 26.94 -31.06 4.62
C ALA A 101 27.82 -30.01 3.93
N ALA A 102 28.79 -30.42 3.10
CA ALA A 102 29.69 -29.53 2.35
C ALA A 102 29.36 -29.43 0.84
N ALA A 103 28.20 -29.94 0.40
CA ALA A 103 27.78 -29.91 -1.01
C ALA A 103 26.38 -29.31 -1.24
N SER A 104 25.72 -28.78 -0.21
CA SER A 104 24.45 -28.07 -0.34
C SER A 104 24.41 -26.98 0.73
N GLY A 105 24.73 -25.76 0.32
CA GLY A 105 24.92 -24.61 1.21
C GLY A 105 23.72 -24.30 2.11
N SER A 106 23.87 -24.68 3.38
CA SER A 106 23.50 -23.94 4.58
C SER A 106 22.01 -23.81 4.97
N TYR A 107 21.65 -24.70 5.88
CA TYR A 107 20.59 -24.57 6.89
C TYR A 107 21.06 -23.56 7.98
N VAL A 108 20.30 -22.49 8.23
CA VAL A 108 20.53 -21.59 9.38
C VAL A 108 19.67 -22.08 10.55
N GLY A 109 20.34 -22.53 11.61
CA GLY A 109 19.72 -23.11 12.79
C GLY A 109 18.83 -22.16 13.58
N VAL A 110 17.76 -22.74 14.12
CA VAL A 110 16.72 -22.16 14.98
C VAL A 110 17.34 -21.58 16.26
N ARG A 111 17.54 -20.26 16.28
CA ARG A 111 17.58 -19.35 17.46
C ARG A 111 17.78 -17.87 17.08
N GLN A 112 17.97 -17.57 15.79
CA GLN A 112 18.15 -16.22 15.26
C GLN A 112 16.97 -15.75 14.36
N ARG A 113 15.77 -16.34 14.52
CA ARG A 113 14.58 -16.04 13.68
C ARG A 113 13.92 -14.68 13.96
N GLN A 114 14.29 -13.95 15.00
CA GLN A 114 13.62 -12.71 15.41
C GLN A 114 14.34 -11.41 15.03
N ARG A 115 15.41 -11.44 14.23
CA ARG A 115 16.15 -10.20 13.86
C ARG A 115 16.25 -9.88 12.37
N LEU A 116 15.65 -10.68 11.50
CA LEU A 116 15.65 -10.40 10.05
C LEU A 116 14.36 -9.76 9.54
N ALA A 117 13.31 -9.67 10.37
CA ALA A 117 12.06 -8.99 10.00
C ALA A 117 12.15 -7.44 10.07
N ALA A 118 13.25 -6.89 10.59
CA ALA A 118 13.41 -5.45 10.84
C ALA A 118 14.46 -4.75 9.97
N THR A 119 15.02 -5.42 8.97
CA THR A 119 15.96 -4.79 8.04
C THR A 119 15.47 -5.02 6.63
N GLY A 120 14.95 -3.98 5.97
CA GLY A 120 14.52 -4.03 4.57
C GLY A 120 15.64 -4.54 3.67
N VAL A 121 15.58 -5.82 3.31
CA VAL A 121 16.51 -6.42 2.35
C VAL A 121 15.92 -6.22 0.96
N GLU A 122 16.54 -5.34 0.16
CA GLU A 122 16.23 -5.23 -1.26
C GLU A 122 17.01 -6.27 -2.06
N LEU A 123 16.32 -6.98 -2.97
CA LEU A 123 16.99 -7.85 -3.93
C LEU A 123 17.33 -7.07 -5.21
N GLY A 124 18.63 -7.02 -5.55
CA GLY A 124 19.09 -6.51 -6.84
C GLY A 124 19.09 -7.61 -7.90
N VAL A 125 18.39 -7.41 -9.02
CA VAL A 125 18.51 -8.30 -10.20
C VAL A 125 19.18 -7.52 -11.31
N ALA A 126 20.22 -8.08 -11.93
CA ALA A 126 20.88 -7.50 -13.08
C ALA A 126 20.74 -8.43 -14.31
N VAL A 127 20.11 -7.92 -15.37
CA VAL A 127 20.03 -8.62 -16.67
C VAL A 127 20.69 -7.71 -17.71
N ASP A 128 21.73 -8.22 -18.38
CA ASP A 128 22.44 -7.52 -19.46
C ASP A 128 22.87 -6.07 -19.14
N GLY A 129 23.32 -5.84 -17.89
CA GLY A 129 23.83 -4.54 -17.44
C GLY A 129 22.75 -3.55 -16.95
N VAL A 130 21.47 -3.93 -16.99
CA VAL A 130 20.36 -3.14 -16.42
C VAL A 130 20.14 -3.59 -14.97
N ARG A 131 20.21 -2.65 -14.02
CA ARG A 131 19.93 -2.91 -12.59
C ARG A 131 18.47 -2.67 -12.28
N PHE A 132 17.85 -3.64 -11.63
CA PHE A 132 16.57 -3.49 -10.96
C PHE A 132 16.82 -3.43 -9.46
N THR A 133 16.39 -2.37 -8.79
CA THR A 133 16.42 -2.18 -7.33
C THR A 133 14.98 -2.02 -6.81
N GLY A 134 14.71 -2.40 -5.57
CA GLY A 134 13.39 -2.25 -4.95
C GLY A 134 12.41 -3.42 -5.12
N LEU A 135 12.88 -4.67 -5.30
CA LEU A 135 12.01 -5.84 -5.21
C LEU A 135 11.84 -6.24 -3.73
N PRO A 136 10.65 -6.11 -3.12
CA PRO A 136 10.41 -6.62 -1.78
C PRO A 136 10.43 -8.16 -1.82
N LEU A 137 11.25 -8.77 -0.97
CA LEU A 137 11.22 -10.21 -0.73
C LEU A 137 10.04 -10.53 0.18
N ASP A 138 8.99 -11.11 -0.39
CA ASP A 138 7.91 -11.71 0.39
C ASP A 138 8.37 -13.09 0.88
N VAL A 139 8.87 -13.16 2.12
CA VAL A 139 9.17 -14.44 2.77
C VAL A 139 7.87 -14.98 3.35
N ALA A 140 7.05 -15.55 2.47
CA ALA A 140 5.79 -16.18 2.86
C ALA A 140 6.06 -17.41 3.75
N ASP A 141 5.95 -17.22 5.07
CA ASP A 141 5.57 -18.29 6.00
C ASP A 141 4.04 -18.26 6.11
N ARG A 142 3.35 -19.10 5.34
CA ARG A 142 1.99 -19.57 5.69
C ARG A 142 1.95 -21.09 5.58
N ASP A 143 1.98 -21.73 6.74
CA ASP A 143 1.53 -23.10 6.94
C ASP A 143 0.04 -23.19 6.52
N PRO A 144 -0.35 -24.07 5.58
CA PRO A 144 -1.73 -24.11 5.10
C PRO A 144 -2.75 -24.57 6.14
N LEU A 145 -2.39 -25.31 7.19
CA LEU A 145 -3.37 -25.93 8.10
C LEU A 145 -2.84 -26.21 9.53
N GLY A 146 -2.22 -25.21 10.17
CA GLY A 146 -1.69 -25.37 11.54
C GLY A 146 -1.79 -24.09 12.38
N ARG A 147 -2.94 -23.88 13.04
CA ARG A 147 -3.03 -22.95 14.20
C ARG A 147 -2.02 -23.42 15.25
N THR A 148 -1.09 -22.57 15.63
CA THR A 148 -0.50 -22.60 16.96
C THR A 148 -1.18 -21.55 17.81
N ASP A 149 -1.62 -22.00 18.99
CA ASP A 149 -2.45 -21.30 19.97
C ASP A 149 -2.03 -19.86 20.30
N ASP A 150 -3.05 -19.00 20.47
CA ASP A 150 -3.21 -17.96 21.51
C ASP A 150 -1.95 -17.22 22.00
N ALA A 151 -1.26 -16.51 21.11
CA ALA A 151 -0.39 -15.40 21.51
C ALA A 151 -1.05 -14.08 21.07
N GLU A 152 -1.77 -13.46 22.00
CA GLU A 152 -2.35 -12.13 21.84
C GLU A 152 -1.25 -11.05 21.73
N PRO A 153 -1.51 -9.94 21.02
CA PRO A 153 -0.49 -8.95 20.69
C PRO A 153 -0.28 -8.02 21.87
N THR A 154 0.96 -7.85 22.33
CA THR A 154 1.24 -6.97 23.47
C THR A 154 1.36 -5.48 23.11
N VAL A 155 1.32 -5.08 21.83
CA VAL A 155 1.39 -3.65 21.46
C VAL A 155 0.57 -3.35 20.20
N ILE A 156 -0.48 -2.53 20.35
CA ILE A 156 -1.15 -1.85 19.23
C ILE A 156 -0.52 -0.47 19.08
N SER A 157 -0.06 -0.14 17.88
CA SER A 157 0.57 1.15 17.59
C SER A 157 -0.29 2.05 16.70
N LEU A 158 -1.23 1.47 15.94
CA LEU A 158 -2.10 2.22 15.03
C LEU A 158 -3.47 1.56 14.87
N VAL A 159 -4.53 2.37 14.85
CA VAL A 159 -5.87 1.98 14.44
C VAL A 159 -6.22 2.64 13.10
N ALA A 160 -6.57 1.82 12.12
CA ALA A 160 -7.14 2.24 10.85
C ALA A 160 -8.62 1.86 10.80
N THR A 161 -9.50 2.79 10.49
CA THR A 161 -10.94 2.50 10.38
C THR A 161 -11.51 3.06 9.11
N ASP A 162 -12.28 2.26 8.39
CA ASP A 162 -13.24 2.81 7.44
C ASP A 162 -14.28 3.69 8.15
N LEU A 163 -15.00 4.49 7.37
CA LEU A 163 -15.93 5.49 7.83
C LEU A 163 -17.40 5.04 7.72
N ASP A 164 -17.92 4.90 6.51
CA ASP A 164 -19.33 4.64 6.23
C ASP A 164 -19.68 3.18 6.55
N GLY A 165 -20.66 2.92 7.43
CA GLY A 165 -20.97 1.55 7.86
C GLY A 165 -19.96 0.93 8.82
N THR A 166 -18.89 1.67 9.16
CA THR A 166 -17.83 1.25 10.07
C THR A 166 -17.68 2.15 11.30
N LEU A 167 -17.04 3.31 11.15
CA LEU A 167 -16.89 4.27 12.25
C LEU A 167 -18.16 5.09 12.49
N LEU A 168 -18.88 5.43 11.41
CA LEU A 168 -20.16 6.13 11.45
C LEU A 168 -21.31 5.15 11.64
N GLY A 169 -22.24 5.53 12.52
CA GLY A 169 -23.54 4.89 12.62
C GLY A 169 -24.42 5.22 11.40
N SER A 170 -25.59 4.60 11.37
CA SER A 170 -26.63 4.79 10.35
C SER A 170 -27.15 6.24 10.26
N ASP A 171 -26.95 7.04 11.30
CA ASP A 171 -27.28 8.48 11.32
C ASP A 171 -26.17 9.38 10.73
N GLY A 172 -25.07 8.80 10.27
CA GLY A 172 -23.93 9.52 9.71
C GLY A 172 -23.03 10.20 10.74
N THR A 173 -23.20 9.89 12.04
CA THR A 173 -22.38 10.41 13.14
C THR A 173 -21.50 9.34 13.76
N ILE A 174 -20.44 9.73 14.46
CA ILE A 174 -19.59 8.79 15.21
C ILE A 174 -20.27 8.49 16.56
N PRO A 175 -20.64 7.23 16.86
CA PRO A 175 -21.24 6.88 18.15
C PRO A 175 -20.33 7.31 19.33
N PRO A 176 -20.88 7.81 20.45
CA PRO A 176 -20.09 8.26 21.59
C PRO A 176 -19.13 7.19 22.15
N ALA A 177 -19.52 5.92 22.06
CA ALA A 177 -18.67 4.79 22.45
C ALA A 177 -17.40 4.67 21.60
N ASN A 178 -17.49 4.92 20.28
CA ASN A 178 -16.34 4.93 19.38
C ASN A 178 -15.43 6.14 19.67
N VAL A 179 -16.00 7.33 19.88
CA VAL A 179 -15.23 8.54 20.23
C VAL A 179 -14.42 8.32 21.51
N ALA A 180 -15.05 7.78 22.56
CA ALA A 180 -14.37 7.53 23.82
C ALA A 180 -13.25 6.49 23.69
N ALA A 181 -13.48 5.40 22.94
CA ALA A 181 -12.46 4.39 22.71
C ALA A 181 -11.26 4.90 21.88
N LEU A 182 -11.51 5.72 20.85
CA LEU A 182 -10.44 6.35 20.07
C LEU A 182 -9.61 7.32 20.92
N ARG A 183 -10.26 8.04 21.85
CA ARG A 183 -9.56 8.91 22.82
C ARG A 183 -8.68 8.12 23.78
N GLU A 184 -9.19 7.00 24.30
CA GLU A 184 -8.42 6.09 25.15
C GLU A 184 -7.20 5.52 24.42
N ALA A 185 -7.39 5.07 23.17
CA ALA A 185 -6.31 4.59 22.31
C ALA A 185 -5.27 5.69 22.04
N HIS A 186 -5.71 6.88 21.67
CA HIS A 186 -4.83 8.02 21.43
C HIS A 186 -4.03 8.40 22.68
N ALA A 187 -4.66 8.40 23.86
CA ALA A 187 -3.99 8.64 25.14
C ALA A 187 -2.95 7.55 25.48
N ALA A 188 -3.13 6.33 24.98
CA ALA A 188 -2.16 5.24 25.08
C ALA A 188 -1.04 5.32 24.01
N GLY A 189 -1.04 6.35 23.16
CA GLY A 189 -0.02 6.54 22.11
C GLY A 189 -0.35 5.88 20.78
N VAL A 190 -1.57 5.34 20.61
CA VAL A 190 -2.01 4.73 19.35
C VAL A 190 -2.33 5.81 18.32
N ALA A 191 -1.74 5.71 17.13
CA ALA A 191 -2.05 6.58 16.00
C ALA A 191 -3.44 6.28 15.45
N ILE A 192 -4.22 7.34 15.14
CA ILE A 192 -5.57 7.21 14.58
C ILE A 192 -5.53 7.51 13.08
N VAL A 193 -6.03 6.58 12.27
CA VAL A 193 -6.15 6.71 10.82
C VAL A 193 -7.58 6.41 10.38
N VAL A 194 -8.15 7.28 9.56
CA VAL A 194 -9.44 7.04 8.89
C VAL A 194 -9.18 6.74 7.42
N ALA A 195 -9.71 5.65 6.89
CA ALA A 195 -9.52 5.22 5.50
C ALA A 195 -10.85 5.09 4.76
N THR A 196 -11.22 6.08 3.95
CA THR A 196 -12.56 6.23 3.39
C THR A 196 -12.56 6.41 1.86
N GLY A 197 -13.67 6.03 1.22
CA GLY A 197 -13.97 6.37 -0.16
C GLY A 197 -14.39 7.83 -0.35
N ARG A 198 -14.74 8.52 0.74
CA ARG A 198 -15.16 9.93 0.71
C ARG A 198 -14.01 10.85 0.29
N PRO A 199 -14.30 11.94 -0.43
CA PRO A 199 -13.35 13.02 -0.67
C PRO A 199 -13.11 13.88 0.58
N THR A 200 -12.04 14.66 0.55
CA THR A 200 -11.67 15.60 1.63
C THR A 200 -12.76 16.60 1.98
N ARG A 201 -13.57 17.03 0.99
CA ARG A 201 -14.70 17.94 1.18
C ARG A 201 -15.88 17.35 1.99
N TRP A 202 -15.90 16.04 2.29
CA TRP A 202 -16.98 15.35 3.01
C TRP A 202 -16.57 14.80 4.38
N LEU A 203 -15.52 15.36 4.97
CA LEU A 203 -14.95 14.90 6.24
C LEU A 203 -15.50 15.62 7.48
N ALA A 204 -16.50 16.49 7.34
CA ALA A 204 -17.09 17.24 8.47
C ALA A 204 -17.61 16.33 9.61
N CYS A 205 -18.03 15.09 9.29
CA CYS A 205 -18.43 14.09 10.27
C CYS A 205 -17.30 13.66 11.23
N LEU A 206 -16.04 13.99 10.93
CA LEU A 206 -14.88 13.68 11.78
C LEU A 206 -14.63 14.72 12.88
N GLU A 207 -15.42 15.81 12.93
CA GLU A 207 -15.30 16.85 13.96
C GLU A 207 -15.16 16.31 15.40
N PRO A 208 -15.91 15.27 15.84
CA PRO A 208 -15.83 14.76 17.21
C PRO A 208 -14.46 14.17 17.62
N ILE A 209 -13.61 13.87 16.63
CA ILE A 209 -12.27 13.30 16.81
C ILE A 209 -11.17 14.14 16.16
N ALA A 210 -11.48 15.36 15.70
CA ALA A 210 -10.51 16.20 14.98
C ALA A 210 -9.31 16.58 15.85
N ASP A 211 -9.50 16.72 17.16
CA ASP A 211 -8.45 17.00 18.14
C ASP A 211 -7.51 15.81 18.41
N LEU A 212 -7.84 14.62 17.91
CA LEU A 212 -6.92 13.45 17.90
C LEU A 212 -5.95 13.50 16.72
N HIS A 213 -6.07 14.52 15.87
CA HIS A 213 -5.28 14.74 14.66
C HIS A 213 -5.17 13.50 13.76
N PRO A 214 -6.30 12.89 13.35
CA PRO A 214 -6.25 11.68 12.54
C PRO A 214 -5.66 12.00 11.16
N HIS A 215 -4.82 11.09 10.67
CA HIS A 215 -4.52 11.04 9.24
C HIS A 215 -5.73 10.47 8.52
N VAL A 216 -6.09 11.06 7.38
CA VAL A 216 -7.22 10.58 6.58
C VAL A 216 -6.72 10.13 5.21
N ILE A 217 -6.88 8.84 4.95
CA ILE A 217 -6.74 8.23 3.63
C ILE A 217 -8.09 8.39 2.93
N ALA A 218 -8.21 9.42 2.11
CA ALA A 218 -9.43 9.78 1.39
C ALA A 218 -9.44 9.23 -0.05
N SER A 219 -10.62 9.27 -0.68
CA SER A 219 -10.83 8.83 -2.08
C SER A 219 -10.23 7.44 -2.36
N ASN A 220 -10.51 6.46 -1.49
CA ASN A 220 -10.04 5.06 -1.56
C ASN A 220 -8.51 4.88 -1.58
N GLY A 221 -7.75 5.82 -1.01
CA GLY A 221 -6.29 5.78 -1.01
C GLY A 221 -5.62 6.83 -1.87
N ALA A 222 -6.39 7.52 -2.72
CA ALA A 222 -5.83 8.46 -3.67
C ALA A 222 -5.33 9.75 -3.02
N VAL A 223 -5.79 10.09 -1.81
CA VAL A 223 -5.40 11.30 -1.11
C VAL A 223 -5.04 10.97 0.33
N LEU A 224 -3.84 11.36 0.77
CA LEU A 224 -3.49 11.42 2.18
C LEU A 224 -3.70 12.85 2.67
N TYR A 225 -4.50 12.99 3.73
CA TYR A 225 -4.96 14.26 4.25
C TYR A 225 -4.63 14.39 5.74
N ASP A 226 -4.13 15.57 6.11
CA ASP A 226 -3.96 15.98 7.49
C ASP A 226 -5.20 16.76 7.90
N LEU A 227 -6.09 16.11 8.67
CA LEU A 227 -7.37 16.71 9.09
C LEU A 227 -7.14 17.94 9.98
N ALA A 228 -6.10 17.92 10.81
CA ALA A 228 -5.83 18.99 11.77
C ALA A 228 -5.30 20.25 11.08
N ALA A 229 -4.40 20.07 10.10
CA ALA A 229 -3.83 21.18 9.34
C ALA A 229 -4.64 21.55 8.09
N ASP A 230 -5.77 20.88 7.85
CA ASP A 230 -6.67 21.09 6.71
C ASP A 230 -5.92 21.10 5.36
N ARG A 231 -5.03 20.10 5.14
CA ARG A 231 -4.17 20.06 3.95
C ARG A 231 -3.93 18.66 3.41
N VAL A 232 -3.78 18.59 2.09
CA VAL A 232 -3.33 17.38 1.40
C VAL A 232 -1.82 17.19 1.61
N LEU A 233 -1.44 16.02 2.11
CA LEU A 233 -0.04 15.60 2.30
C LEU A 233 0.50 14.90 1.05
N ALA A 234 -0.32 14.06 0.42
CA ALA A 234 0.01 13.35 -0.81
C ALA A 234 -1.25 13.08 -1.63
N ALA A 235 -1.11 13.03 -2.96
CA ALA A 235 -2.19 12.65 -3.85
C ALA A 235 -1.66 11.83 -5.05
N ALA A 236 -2.41 10.81 -5.43
CA ALA A 236 -2.19 9.99 -6.60
C ALA A 236 -3.40 10.19 -7.54
N ALA A 237 -3.12 10.60 -8.78
CA ALA A 237 -4.15 11.11 -9.66
C ALA A 237 -3.82 10.83 -11.13
N PHE A 238 -4.86 10.63 -11.94
CA PHE A 238 -4.74 10.58 -13.38
C PHE A 238 -4.42 11.98 -13.92
N ASP A 239 -3.55 12.03 -14.93
CA ASP A 239 -3.41 13.21 -15.75
C ASP A 239 -4.56 13.32 -16.77
N GLN A 240 -4.66 14.48 -17.41
CA GLN A 240 -5.72 14.78 -18.37
C GLN A 240 -5.78 13.77 -19.53
N ALA A 241 -4.62 13.34 -20.02
CA ALA A 241 -4.52 12.41 -21.14
C ALA A 241 -5.02 11.02 -20.77
N SER A 242 -4.66 10.53 -19.58
CA SER A 242 -5.09 9.24 -19.05
C SER A 242 -6.61 9.20 -18.87
N VAL A 243 -7.21 10.26 -18.32
CA VAL A 243 -8.67 10.34 -18.18
C VAL A 243 -9.35 10.31 -19.55
N ALA A 244 -8.83 11.05 -20.54
CA ALA A 244 -9.37 11.06 -21.89
C ALA A 244 -9.30 9.66 -22.55
N GLU A 245 -8.17 8.96 -22.41
CA GLU A 245 -7.98 7.62 -22.98
C GLU A 245 -8.89 6.57 -22.31
N LEU A 246 -8.93 6.57 -20.97
CA LEU A 246 -9.74 5.64 -20.18
C LEU A 246 -11.23 5.83 -20.47
N SER A 247 -11.71 7.07 -20.41
CA SER A 247 -13.11 7.38 -20.66
C SER A 247 -13.52 7.10 -22.11
N ALA A 248 -12.64 7.33 -23.08
CA ALA A 248 -12.88 6.94 -24.48
C ALA A 248 -12.94 5.41 -24.65
N SER A 249 -12.03 4.66 -24.02
CA SER A 249 -12.02 3.20 -24.04
C SER A 249 -13.33 2.64 -23.49
N VAL A 250 -13.76 3.16 -22.33
CA VAL A 250 -15.00 2.75 -21.68
C VAL A 250 -16.23 3.16 -22.50
N LYS A 251 -16.33 4.38 -23.05
CA LYS A 251 -17.45 4.75 -23.93
C LYS A 251 -17.51 3.94 -25.22
N GLY A 252 -16.36 3.49 -25.74
CA GLY A 252 -16.29 2.61 -26.90
C GLY A 252 -16.93 1.25 -26.64
N ALA A 253 -16.75 0.69 -25.44
CA ALA A 253 -17.36 -0.57 -25.02
C ALA A 253 -18.78 -0.40 -24.45
N LEU A 254 -19.02 0.70 -23.74
CA LEU A 254 -20.24 1.00 -22.97
C LEU A 254 -20.71 2.44 -23.27
N PRO A 255 -21.38 2.69 -24.41
CA PRO A 255 -21.74 4.05 -24.86
C PRO A 255 -22.73 4.79 -23.93
N HIS A 256 -23.49 4.05 -23.12
CA HIS A 256 -24.47 4.60 -22.19
C HIS A 256 -23.81 5.13 -20.90
N VAL A 257 -22.55 4.79 -20.62
CA VAL A 257 -21.86 5.22 -19.40
C VAL A 257 -21.68 6.74 -19.37
N ARG A 258 -21.94 7.32 -18.19
CA ARG A 258 -21.66 8.72 -17.87
C ARG A 258 -20.55 8.80 -16.82
N PHE A 259 -19.79 9.88 -16.84
CA PHE A 259 -18.65 10.07 -15.96
C PHE A 259 -18.84 11.19 -14.94
N GLY A 260 -18.22 11.01 -13.78
CA GLY A 260 -17.90 12.05 -12.81
C GLY A 260 -16.39 12.11 -12.59
N LEU A 261 -15.84 13.30 -12.40
CA LEU A 261 -14.41 13.52 -12.15
C LEU A 261 -14.25 14.22 -10.80
N GLU A 262 -13.31 13.74 -10.00
CA GLU A 262 -12.98 14.28 -8.68
C GLU A 262 -11.51 14.67 -8.59
N ARG A 263 -11.24 15.86 -8.04
CA ARG A 263 -9.89 16.34 -7.63
C ARG A 263 -9.73 16.44 -6.10
N GLY A 264 -10.72 15.95 -5.35
CA GLY A 264 -10.80 16.03 -3.88
C GLY A 264 -11.59 17.26 -3.44
N ASP A 265 -11.13 18.46 -3.82
CA ASP A 265 -11.80 19.75 -3.55
C ASP A 265 -12.96 20.06 -4.52
N LEU A 266 -12.88 19.53 -5.73
CA LEU A 266 -13.82 19.79 -6.82
C LEU A 266 -14.38 18.48 -7.37
N PHE A 267 -15.67 18.52 -7.72
CA PHE A 267 -16.36 17.44 -8.42
C PHE A 267 -17.17 17.99 -9.59
N GLY A 268 -17.23 17.23 -10.67
CA GLY A 268 -18.09 17.51 -11.80
C GLY A 268 -18.52 16.23 -12.50
N THR A 269 -19.67 16.27 -13.16
CA THR A 269 -20.24 15.10 -13.84
C THR A 269 -20.95 15.51 -15.14
N GLU A 270 -21.11 14.55 -16.05
CA GLU A 270 -21.84 14.81 -17.29
C GLU A 270 -23.32 15.19 -16.99
N PRO A 271 -23.96 16.10 -17.74
CA PRO A 271 -25.30 16.62 -17.43
C PRO A 271 -26.42 15.58 -17.31
N ASP A 272 -26.30 14.41 -17.95
CA ASP A 272 -27.30 13.33 -17.89
C ASP A 272 -26.93 12.19 -16.93
N SER A 273 -25.89 12.40 -16.11
CA SER A 273 -25.44 11.43 -15.12
C SER A 273 -26.57 11.05 -14.15
N PRO A 274 -26.76 9.76 -13.81
CA PRO A 274 -27.73 9.35 -12.80
C PRO A 274 -27.28 9.67 -11.37
N SER A 275 -26.05 10.14 -11.18
CA SER A 275 -25.48 10.42 -9.86
C SER A 275 -26.27 11.46 -9.08
N ASP A 276 -26.69 11.13 -7.86
CA ASP A 276 -27.34 12.09 -6.94
C ASP A 276 -26.45 13.29 -6.63
N HIS A 277 -25.12 13.10 -6.70
CA HIS A 277 -24.15 14.17 -6.50
C HIS A 277 -24.22 15.26 -7.57
N ALA A 278 -24.84 15.00 -8.73
CA ALA A 278 -25.01 16.00 -9.78
C ALA A 278 -25.73 17.27 -9.28
N PHE A 279 -26.58 17.13 -8.26
CA PHE A 279 -27.42 18.21 -7.73
C PHE A 279 -26.83 18.90 -6.50
N PHE A 280 -25.63 18.50 -6.06
CA PHE A 280 -25.00 19.12 -4.89
C PHE A 280 -24.47 20.52 -5.22
N PRO A 281 -24.53 21.47 -4.27
CA PRO A 281 -23.98 22.80 -4.47
C PRO A 281 -22.50 22.75 -4.88
N GLY A 282 -22.13 23.52 -5.91
CA GLY A 282 -20.75 23.63 -6.38
C GLY A 282 -20.29 22.54 -7.35
N VAL A 283 -21.16 21.58 -7.70
CA VAL A 283 -20.84 20.54 -8.69
C VAL A 283 -20.94 21.08 -10.11
N LEU A 284 -19.90 20.83 -10.92
CA LEU A 284 -19.90 21.19 -12.34
C LEU A 284 -20.71 20.17 -13.14
N GLN A 285 -21.69 20.63 -13.92
CA GLN A 285 -22.38 19.80 -14.91
C GLN A 285 -21.97 20.24 -16.31
N LEU A 286 -21.01 19.54 -16.92
CA LEU A 286 -20.41 19.91 -18.21
C LEU A 286 -20.18 18.67 -19.08
N PRO A 287 -20.13 18.81 -20.42
CA PRO A 287 -19.70 17.72 -21.29
C PRO A 287 -18.34 17.15 -20.86
N LEU A 288 -18.13 15.85 -21.04
CA LEU A 288 -16.91 15.16 -20.56
C LEU A 288 -15.60 15.83 -21.00
N ALA A 289 -15.51 16.31 -22.24
CA ALA A 289 -14.32 16.98 -22.74
C ALA A 289 -13.99 18.29 -21.97
N GLU A 290 -15.02 19.02 -21.55
CA GLU A 290 -14.88 20.21 -20.72
C GLU A 290 -14.53 19.83 -19.28
N LEU A 291 -15.17 18.81 -18.71
CA LEU A 291 -14.81 18.29 -17.38
C LEU A 291 -13.34 17.89 -17.29
N ILE A 292 -12.82 17.16 -18.28
CA ILE A 292 -11.42 16.75 -18.37
C ILE A 292 -10.49 17.97 -18.39
N SER A 293 -10.93 19.08 -18.99
CA SER A 293 -10.15 20.33 -19.05
C SER A 293 -10.22 21.14 -17.76
N HIS A 294 -11.34 21.10 -17.04
CA HIS A 294 -11.56 21.87 -15.81
C HIS A 294 -11.12 21.15 -14.53
N ILE A 295 -11.15 19.81 -14.54
CA ILE A 295 -10.88 18.96 -13.39
C ILE A 295 -9.68 18.08 -13.73
N SER A 296 -8.50 18.62 -13.47
CA SER A 296 -7.23 17.93 -13.60
C SER A 296 -6.26 18.45 -12.52
N PRO A 297 -5.43 17.58 -11.90
CA PRO A 297 -5.42 16.12 -12.05
C PRO A 297 -6.67 15.47 -11.40
N VAL A 298 -6.98 14.21 -11.75
CA VAL A 298 -8.19 13.50 -11.27
C VAL A 298 -7.81 12.38 -10.30
N VAL A 299 -8.14 12.53 -9.02
CA VAL A 299 -7.87 11.50 -7.99
C VAL A 299 -8.83 10.32 -8.08
N LYS A 300 -10.04 10.54 -8.61
CA LYS A 300 -11.05 9.52 -8.78
C LYS A 300 -11.94 9.81 -9.99
N LEU A 301 -12.05 8.84 -10.90
CA LEU A 301 -12.95 8.86 -12.04
C LEU A 301 -14.13 7.94 -11.75
N LEU A 302 -15.34 8.48 -11.72
CA LEU A 302 -16.56 7.74 -11.45
C LEU A 302 -17.27 7.43 -12.76
N ALA A 303 -17.74 6.21 -12.92
CA ALA A 303 -18.53 5.76 -14.05
C ALA A 303 -19.92 5.33 -13.58
N TYR A 304 -20.94 5.74 -14.30
CA TYR A 304 -22.34 5.53 -13.95
C TYR A 304 -23.11 4.87 -15.09
N SER A 305 -24.03 3.96 -14.74
CA SER A 305 -24.96 3.33 -15.68
C SER A 305 -26.35 3.22 -15.06
N ARG A 306 -27.40 3.45 -15.86
CA ARG A 306 -28.80 3.16 -15.46
C ARG A 306 -29.20 1.72 -15.77
N ASP A 307 -28.40 1.02 -16.58
CA ASP A 307 -28.75 -0.27 -17.15
C ASP A 307 -28.06 -1.44 -16.43
N LEU A 308 -27.00 -1.16 -15.68
CA LEU A 308 -26.17 -2.14 -14.97
C LEU A 308 -26.15 -1.79 -13.48
N ASP A 309 -26.15 -2.81 -12.63
CA ASP A 309 -25.81 -2.64 -11.21
C ASP A 309 -24.29 -2.38 -11.01
N CYS A 310 -23.89 -2.05 -9.78
CA CYS A 310 -22.50 -1.72 -9.47
C CYS A 310 -21.52 -2.85 -9.82
N ASP A 311 -21.85 -4.10 -9.49
CA ASP A 311 -20.96 -5.25 -9.71
C ASP A 311 -20.79 -5.56 -11.20
N ALA A 312 -21.89 -5.56 -11.96
CA ALA A 312 -21.87 -5.78 -13.40
C ALA A 312 -21.14 -4.65 -14.13
N LEU A 313 -21.36 -3.39 -13.73
CA LEU A 313 -20.67 -2.24 -14.31
C LEU A 313 -19.16 -2.30 -14.00
N ALA A 314 -18.79 -2.50 -12.74
CA ALA A 314 -17.40 -2.60 -12.32
C ALA A 314 -16.67 -3.75 -13.03
N GLY A 315 -17.30 -4.93 -13.12
CA GLY A 315 -16.74 -6.08 -13.81
C GLY A 315 -16.54 -5.86 -15.32
N GLN A 316 -17.44 -5.14 -15.99
CA GLN A 316 -17.27 -4.79 -17.40
C GLN A 316 -16.19 -3.74 -17.61
N ILE A 317 -16.18 -2.68 -16.79
CA ILE A 317 -15.16 -1.62 -16.86
C ILE A 317 -13.77 -2.20 -16.56
N ALA A 318 -13.61 -3.06 -15.56
CA ALA A 318 -12.35 -3.70 -15.21
C ALA A 318 -11.72 -4.45 -16.41
N ARG A 319 -12.53 -5.12 -17.23
CA ARG A 319 -12.04 -5.79 -18.46
C ARG A 319 -11.57 -4.79 -19.52
N VAL A 320 -12.21 -3.62 -19.62
CA VAL A 320 -11.89 -2.59 -20.61
C VAL A 320 -10.64 -1.81 -20.21
N VAL A 321 -10.51 -1.43 -18.94
CA VAL A 321 -9.38 -0.64 -18.45
C VAL A 321 -8.15 -1.49 -18.16
N ALA A 322 -8.34 -2.78 -17.86
CA ALA A 322 -7.28 -3.72 -17.54
C ALA A 322 -6.37 -3.19 -16.42
N ASP A 323 -5.07 -3.10 -16.64
CA ASP A 323 -4.05 -2.64 -15.70
C ASP A 323 -3.90 -1.10 -15.65
N ARG A 324 -4.62 -0.35 -16.49
CA ARG A 324 -4.53 1.11 -16.55
C ARG A 324 -5.26 1.83 -15.42
N ALA A 325 -6.13 1.13 -14.68
CA ALA A 325 -6.84 1.67 -13.52
C ALA A 325 -7.23 0.55 -12.55
N VAL A 326 -7.33 0.88 -11.26
CA VAL A 326 -7.98 0.02 -10.26
C VAL A 326 -9.45 0.36 -10.25
N VAL A 327 -10.32 -0.66 -10.34
CA VAL A 327 -11.79 -0.50 -10.33
C VAL A 327 -12.34 -1.02 -9.01
N THR A 328 -13.12 -0.19 -8.32
CA THR A 328 -13.73 -0.51 -7.02
C THR A 328 -15.20 -0.08 -6.96
N THR A 329 -15.90 -0.60 -5.95
CA THR A 329 -17.28 -0.22 -5.61
C THR A 329 -17.32 0.05 -4.10
N SER A 330 -17.69 1.26 -3.71
CA SER A 330 -17.76 1.68 -2.29
C SER A 330 -19.20 1.76 -1.76
N LEU A 331 -20.19 1.79 -2.63
CA LEU A 331 -21.61 1.86 -2.28
C LEU A 331 -22.45 1.09 -3.28
N VAL A 332 -23.51 0.45 -2.77
CA VAL A 332 -24.56 -0.14 -3.60
C VAL A 332 -25.67 0.88 -3.75
N HIS A 333 -25.99 1.25 -4.99
CA HIS A 333 -27.12 2.11 -5.30
C HIS A 333 -28.25 1.24 -5.88
N ASP A 334 -29.48 1.54 -5.52
CA ASP A 334 -30.67 0.78 -5.91
C ASP A 334 -31.24 1.20 -7.27
N HIS A 335 -30.83 2.35 -7.80
CA HIS A 335 -31.41 2.97 -9.00
C HIS A 335 -30.40 3.29 -10.11
N PHE A 336 -29.09 3.08 -9.89
CA PHE A 336 -28.05 3.10 -10.91
C PHE A 336 -26.85 2.25 -10.47
N GLY A 337 -26.04 1.78 -11.42
CA GLY A 337 -24.72 1.21 -11.14
C GLY A 337 -23.65 2.29 -11.11
N MET A 338 -22.70 2.13 -10.19
CA MET A 338 -21.53 3.00 -10.05
C MET A 338 -20.26 2.17 -9.95
N ALA A 339 -19.23 2.58 -10.67
CA ALA A 339 -17.87 2.08 -10.52
C ALA A 339 -16.91 3.24 -10.30
N GLU A 340 -15.94 3.04 -9.43
CA GLU A 340 -14.91 4.02 -9.11
C GLU A 340 -13.57 3.56 -9.67
N LEU A 341 -12.88 4.45 -10.40
CA LEU A 341 -11.58 4.21 -10.98
C LEU A 341 -10.54 5.10 -10.29
N SER A 342 -9.47 4.49 -9.82
CA SER A 342 -8.26 5.15 -9.29
C SER A 342 -7.04 4.71 -10.09
N VAL A 343 -5.94 5.48 -9.99
CA VAL A 343 -4.70 5.12 -10.66
C VAL A 343 -4.18 3.76 -10.18
N PRO A 344 -3.42 3.01 -11.02
CA PRO A 344 -2.83 1.74 -10.62
C PRO A 344 -2.03 1.85 -9.32
N GLY A 345 -2.21 0.88 -8.42
CA GLY A 345 -1.51 0.85 -7.14
C GLY A 345 -2.07 1.79 -6.06
N VAL A 346 -3.27 2.35 -6.27
CA VAL A 346 -3.99 3.12 -5.24
C VAL A 346 -5.12 2.30 -4.67
N THR A 347 -4.95 1.90 -3.43
CA THR A 347 -5.95 1.26 -2.56
C THR A 347 -5.80 1.78 -1.13
N LYS A 348 -6.82 1.58 -0.29
CA LYS A 348 -6.73 1.88 1.15
C LYS A 348 -5.55 1.14 1.80
N ALA A 349 -5.33 -0.12 1.42
CA ALA A 349 -4.25 -0.96 1.95
C ALA A 349 -2.86 -0.39 1.61
N GLN A 350 -2.63 -0.02 0.34
CA GLN A 350 -1.34 0.51 -0.11
C GLN A 350 -1.06 1.89 0.51
N ALA A 351 -2.08 2.75 0.59
CA ALA A 351 -1.94 4.05 1.25
C ALA A 351 -1.67 3.88 2.76
N LEU A 352 -2.32 2.93 3.42
CA LEU A 352 -2.09 2.64 4.84
C LEU A 352 -0.69 2.07 5.05
N ALA A 353 -0.23 1.16 4.19
CA ALA A 353 1.11 0.60 4.27
C ALA A 353 2.20 1.67 4.10
N ALA A 354 2.03 2.59 3.14
CA ALA A 354 2.94 3.71 2.96
C ALA A 354 2.97 4.62 4.18
N LEU A 355 1.80 5.00 4.72
CA LEU A 355 1.71 5.81 5.94
C LEU A 355 2.36 5.10 7.14
N CYS A 356 2.14 3.81 7.32
CA CYS A 356 2.74 3.05 8.41
C CYS A 356 4.26 2.98 8.29
N ALA A 357 4.80 2.86 7.06
CA ALA A 357 6.24 2.91 6.83
C ALA A 357 6.84 4.26 7.25
N ASP A 358 6.18 5.38 6.93
CA ASP A 358 6.60 6.72 7.34
C ASP A 358 6.53 6.92 8.86
N LEU A 359 5.56 6.28 9.52
CA LEU A 359 5.38 6.33 10.98
C LEU A 359 6.25 5.31 11.74
N GLY A 360 6.95 4.41 11.05
CA GLY A 360 7.70 3.32 11.67
C GLY A 360 6.82 2.26 12.35
N VAL A 361 5.58 2.09 11.91
CA VAL A 361 4.62 1.12 12.45
C VAL A 361 4.62 -0.15 11.60
N ALA A 362 4.83 -1.30 12.23
CA ALA A 362 4.74 -2.59 11.55
C ALA A 362 3.27 -3.00 11.32
N ALA A 363 2.99 -3.71 10.23
CA ALA A 363 1.64 -4.20 9.93
C ALA A 363 1.07 -5.06 11.07
N SER A 364 1.90 -5.81 11.78
CA SER A 364 1.53 -6.61 12.97
C SER A 364 0.90 -5.79 14.09
N ASP A 365 1.22 -4.50 14.17
CA ASP A 365 0.83 -3.61 15.26
C ASP A 365 -0.37 -2.72 14.84
N VAL A 366 -0.96 -3.01 13.67
CA VAL A 366 -2.11 -2.31 13.11
C VAL A 366 -3.39 -3.10 13.36
N VAL A 367 -4.39 -2.43 13.92
CA VAL A 367 -5.78 -2.88 13.92
C VAL A 367 -6.56 -2.14 12.84
N ALA A 368 -7.28 -2.88 12.00
CA ALA A 368 -8.08 -2.33 10.90
C ALA A 368 -9.56 -2.71 11.00
N PHE A 369 -10.45 -1.79 10.66
CA PHE A 369 -11.90 -2.00 10.62
C PHE A 369 -12.49 -1.61 9.26
N GLY A 370 -13.47 -2.38 8.79
CA GLY A 370 -14.16 -2.13 7.52
C GLY A 370 -15.40 -2.99 7.34
N ASP A 371 -16.20 -2.69 6.32
CA ASP A 371 -17.48 -3.34 6.08
C ASP A 371 -17.71 -3.71 4.61
N MET A 372 -17.02 -3.08 3.65
CA MET A 372 -17.26 -3.24 2.22
C MET A 372 -16.10 -3.90 1.47
N PRO A 373 -16.32 -4.49 0.27
CA PRO A 373 -15.26 -5.21 -0.46
C PRO A 373 -13.98 -4.40 -0.74
N ASN A 374 -14.06 -3.08 -0.83
CA ASN A 374 -12.89 -2.19 -0.98
C ASN A 374 -12.01 -2.11 0.28
N ASP A 375 -12.46 -2.63 1.42
CA ASP A 375 -11.68 -2.74 2.66
C ASP A 375 -10.89 -4.06 2.75
N ALA A 376 -11.21 -5.05 1.92
CA ALA A 376 -10.70 -6.41 2.06
C ALA A 376 -9.17 -6.49 2.11
N ASP A 377 -8.49 -5.70 1.27
CA ASP A 377 -7.02 -5.68 1.21
C ASP A 377 -6.43 -4.98 2.44
N MET A 378 -7.10 -3.94 2.96
CA MET A 378 -6.66 -3.23 4.17
C MET A 378 -6.79 -4.14 5.40
N LEU A 379 -7.93 -4.82 5.51
CA LEU A 379 -8.19 -5.80 6.57
C LEU A 379 -7.23 -6.99 6.51
N GLY A 380 -6.89 -7.46 5.30
CA GLY A 380 -5.98 -8.58 5.09
C GLY A 380 -4.50 -8.23 5.29
N TRP A 381 -4.15 -6.96 5.09
CA TRP A 381 -2.80 -6.44 5.29
C TRP A 381 -2.49 -6.17 6.77
N ALA A 382 -3.46 -5.63 7.52
CA ALA A 382 -3.30 -5.35 8.94
C ALA A 382 -3.10 -6.63 9.76
N GLY A 383 -2.31 -6.55 10.83
CA GLY A 383 -2.12 -7.64 11.78
C GLY A 383 -3.44 -8.08 12.42
N HIS A 384 -4.36 -7.12 12.60
CA HIS A 384 -5.68 -7.35 13.19
C HIS A 384 -6.79 -6.70 12.37
N GLY A 385 -7.22 -7.35 11.29
CA GLY A 385 -8.40 -6.93 10.51
C GLY A 385 -9.71 -7.42 11.09
N TYR A 386 -10.69 -6.52 11.26
CA TYR A 386 -12.05 -6.83 11.70
C TYR A 386 -13.08 -6.36 10.67
N VAL A 387 -14.04 -7.23 10.37
CA VAL A 387 -15.24 -6.86 9.59
C VAL A 387 -16.37 -6.45 10.54
N MET A 388 -17.10 -5.40 10.20
CA MET A 388 -18.27 -4.99 10.98
C MET A 388 -19.39 -6.03 10.96
N GLY A 389 -20.21 -6.08 12.01
CA GLY A 389 -21.26 -7.10 12.13
C GLY A 389 -22.31 -7.06 11.01
N GLY A 390 -22.54 -5.88 10.41
CA GLY A 390 -23.39 -5.67 9.23
C GLY A 390 -22.64 -5.62 7.90
N GLY A 391 -21.35 -5.99 7.88
CA GLY A 391 -20.52 -5.90 6.70
C GLY A 391 -20.94 -6.84 5.57
N HIS A 392 -20.43 -6.54 4.38
CA HIS A 392 -20.72 -7.24 3.15
C HIS A 392 -20.47 -8.76 3.27
N PRO A 393 -21.36 -9.62 2.75
CA PRO A 393 -21.25 -11.08 2.89
C PRO A 393 -19.90 -11.66 2.45
N SER A 394 -19.24 -11.06 1.45
CA SER A 394 -17.92 -11.51 0.98
C SER A 394 -16.79 -11.36 2.00
N LEU A 395 -16.99 -10.59 3.09
CA LEU A 395 -16.01 -10.37 4.15
C LEU A 395 -16.29 -11.17 5.43
N LEU A 396 -17.56 -11.49 5.70
CA LEU A 396 -18.02 -12.06 6.97
C LEU A 396 -17.42 -13.43 7.34
N ASP A 397 -16.91 -14.16 6.34
CA ASP A 397 -16.27 -15.47 6.49
C ASP A 397 -14.73 -15.38 6.44
N ARG A 398 -14.18 -14.19 6.15
CA ARG A 398 -12.73 -13.96 5.98
C ARG A 398 -12.08 -13.31 7.19
N PHE A 399 -12.85 -12.56 7.98
CA PHE A 399 -12.33 -11.75 9.09
C PHE A 399 -13.15 -11.97 10.37
N PRO A 400 -12.51 -11.86 11.55
CA PRO A 400 -13.22 -11.73 12.82
C PRO A 400 -14.24 -10.60 12.78
N ARG A 401 -15.40 -10.81 13.42
CA ARG A 401 -16.48 -9.83 13.42
C ARG A 401 -16.35 -8.87 14.60
N ALA A 402 -16.48 -7.58 14.32
CA ALA A 402 -16.78 -6.56 15.31
C ALA A 402 -18.30 -6.48 15.57
N GLY A 403 -18.71 -5.59 16.49
CA GLY A 403 -20.12 -5.24 16.67
C GLY A 403 -20.71 -4.48 15.48
N SER A 404 -21.97 -4.05 15.58
CA SER A 404 -22.55 -3.13 14.60
C SER A 404 -21.93 -1.73 14.72
N ALA A 405 -21.95 -0.96 13.64
CA ALA A 405 -21.51 0.42 13.66
C ALA A 405 -22.32 1.26 14.68
N ASP A 406 -23.66 1.15 14.66
CA ASP A 406 -24.55 1.89 15.57
C ASP A 406 -24.26 1.63 17.06
N ALA A 407 -23.85 0.40 17.40
CA ALA A 407 -23.54 0.02 18.78
C ALA A 407 -22.10 0.38 19.21
N GLY A 408 -21.32 1.04 18.34
CA GLY A 408 -19.92 1.35 18.60
C GLY A 408 -19.00 0.13 18.51
N GLY A 409 -19.20 -0.72 17.50
CA GLY A 409 -18.45 -1.96 17.31
C GLY A 409 -16.93 -1.78 17.24
N VAL A 410 -16.46 -0.71 16.60
CA VAL A 410 -15.03 -0.33 16.54
C VAL A 410 -14.48 -0.12 17.96
N GLY A 411 -15.15 0.72 18.75
CA GLY A 411 -14.71 1.05 20.10
C GLY A 411 -14.74 -0.14 21.06
N SER A 412 -15.73 -1.03 20.92
CA SER A 412 -15.80 -2.26 21.70
C SER A 412 -14.61 -3.18 21.47
N VAL A 413 -14.17 -3.33 20.21
CA VAL A 413 -13.01 -4.17 19.89
C VAL A 413 -11.72 -3.49 20.34
N LEU A 414 -11.58 -2.20 20.07
CA LEU A 414 -10.37 -1.44 20.42
C LEU A 414 -10.10 -1.48 21.94
N ARG A 415 -11.12 -1.27 22.77
CA ARG A 415 -10.98 -1.36 24.23
C ARG A 415 -10.60 -2.74 24.73
N ARG A 416 -11.13 -3.81 24.12
CA ARG A 416 -10.75 -5.18 24.46
C ARG A 416 -9.26 -5.37 24.19
N LEU A 417 -8.80 -5.04 22.99
CA LEU A 417 -7.40 -5.21 22.62
C LEU A 417 -6.44 -4.35 23.45
N LEU A 418 -6.86 -3.15 23.89
CA LEU A 418 -6.08 -2.29 24.79
C LEU A 418 -6.06 -2.78 26.25
N ALA A 419 -7.04 -3.57 26.68
CA ALA A 419 -7.06 -4.14 28.02
C ALA A 419 -6.16 -5.38 28.13
N ASP A 420 -5.90 -6.04 27.00
CA ASP A 420 -5.11 -7.27 26.89
C ASP A 420 -3.62 -6.98 26.56
N ALA A 421 -3.27 -5.72 26.23
CA ALA A 421 -1.91 -5.22 25.97
C ALA A 421 -1.26 -4.64 27.24
#